data_AF-A0A1J0ETB8-F1
#
_entry.id   AF-A0A1J0ETB8-F1
#
_cell.length_a   1.000
_cell.length_b   1.000
_cell.length_c   1.000
_cell.angle_alpha   90.00
_cell.angle_beta   90.00
_cell.angle_gamma   90.00
#
_symmetry.space_group_name_H-M   'P 1'
#
loop_
_entity.id
_entity.type
_entity.pdbx_description
1 polymer ?
#
loop_
_entity_poly.entity_id
_entity_poly.type
_entity_poly.pdbx_seq_one_letter_code
_entity_poly.pdbx_strand_id
1 'polypeptide(L)'
;MRFSDLRSDRLFSVAPDVGLESLLANASEDLASVKVMAADLAFEIEGSRRSVALAICRMVDGALLLVDKALDDYNPSESEQFYVKE
;
A
#
# COMPACT_ATOMS: atom_id res chain seq x y z
N MET A 1 -4.65 -15.80 8.94
CA MET A 1 -5.86 -16.14 8.15
C MET A 1 -5.51 -15.86 6.69
N ARG A 2 -5.47 -16.86 5.81
CA ARG A 2 -5.21 -16.61 4.37
C ARG A 2 -6.54 -16.23 3.71
N PHE A 3 -6.58 -15.10 3.01
CA PHE A 3 -7.78 -14.60 2.32
C PHE A 3 -8.37 -15.57 1.27
N SER A 4 -7.63 -16.64 0.93
CA SER A 4 -8.01 -17.66 -0.05
C SER A 4 -9.00 -18.71 0.43
N ASP A 5 -9.34 -18.79 1.73
CA ASP A 5 -10.23 -19.84 2.28
C ASP A 5 -11.72 -19.45 2.41
N LEU A 6 -12.12 -18.23 2.02
CA LEU A 6 -13.54 -17.84 1.95
C LEU A 6 -14.13 -18.31 0.61
N ARG A 7 -14.74 -19.49 0.60
CA ARG A 7 -15.36 -20.04 -0.61
C ARG A 7 -16.60 -19.24 -1.05
N SER A 8 -16.47 -18.71 -2.28
CA SER A 8 -17.46 -18.74 -3.36
C SER A 8 -18.66 -17.78 -3.36
N ASP A 9 -18.43 -16.50 -3.01
CA ASP A 9 -19.18 -15.36 -3.58
C ASP A 9 -18.24 -14.14 -3.65
N ARG A 10 -17.17 -14.24 -4.46
CA ARG A 10 -16.21 -13.14 -4.63
C ARG A 10 -16.81 -12.07 -5.54
N LEU A 11 -17.32 -10.99 -4.96
CA LEU A 11 -17.74 -9.81 -5.73
C LEU A 11 -16.57 -9.10 -6.41
N PHE A 12 -15.35 -9.22 -5.85
CA PHE A 12 -14.15 -8.57 -6.37
C PHE A 12 -12.98 -9.55 -6.49
N SER A 13 -12.19 -9.38 -7.55
CA SER A 13 -10.94 -10.09 -7.79
C SER A 13 -9.93 -9.17 -8.47
N VAL A 14 -8.64 -9.36 -8.17
CA VAL A 14 -7.56 -8.77 -8.94
C VAL A 14 -7.46 -9.49 -10.29
N ALA A 15 -7.38 -8.74 -11.39
CA ALA A 15 -7.21 -9.32 -12.71
C ALA A 15 -5.82 -10.00 -12.83
N PRO A 16 -5.72 -11.16 -13.51
CA PRO A 16 -4.53 -12.00 -13.48
C PRO A 16 -3.30 -11.38 -14.16
N ASP A 17 -3.50 -10.35 -14.98
CA ASP A 17 -2.51 -9.64 -15.79
C ASP A 17 -2.06 -8.31 -15.16
N VAL A 18 -2.55 -7.98 -13.96
CA VAL A 18 -2.12 -6.76 -13.25
C VAL A 18 -0.69 -6.93 -12.74
N GLY A 19 0.20 -6.03 -13.17
CA GLY A 19 1.59 -6.01 -12.74
C GLY A 19 1.76 -5.60 -11.27
N LEU A 20 2.91 -5.96 -10.67
CA LEU A 20 3.22 -5.62 -9.28
C LEU A 20 3.20 -4.11 -9.04
N GLU A 21 3.69 -3.31 -10.00
CA GLU A 21 3.64 -1.85 -9.93
C GLU A 21 2.22 -1.33 -9.74
N SER A 22 1.26 -1.78 -10.56
CA SER A 22 -0.14 -1.36 -10.44
C SER A 22 -0.77 -1.83 -9.12
N LEU A 23 -0.41 -3.02 -8.63
CA LEU A 23 -0.87 -3.52 -7.34
C LEU A 23 -0.36 -2.66 -6.17
N LEU A 24 0.92 -2.34 -6.18
CA LEU A 24 1.56 -1.55 -5.14
C LEU A 24 1.14 -0.07 -5.21
N ALA A 25 0.95 0.48 -6.41
CA ALA A 25 0.40 1.82 -6.61
C ALA A 25 -1.01 1.94 -6.02
N ASN A 26 -1.92 1.00 -6.34
CA ASN A 26 -3.26 0.98 -5.75
C ASN A 26 -3.20 0.85 -4.22
N ALA A 27 -2.32 -0.01 -3.69
CA ALA A 27 -2.15 -0.14 -2.24
C ALA A 27 -1.63 1.16 -1.60
N SER A 28 -0.71 1.86 -2.26
CA SER A 28 -0.19 3.16 -1.82
C SER A 28 -1.29 4.23 -1.79
N GLU A 29 -2.15 4.27 -2.82
CA GLU A 29 -3.29 5.19 -2.89
C GLU A 29 -4.33 4.91 -1.78
N ASP A 30 -4.65 3.64 -1.52
CA ASP A 30 -5.54 3.24 -0.43
C ASP A 30 -4.95 3.67 0.93
N LEU A 31 -3.65 3.43 1.15
CA LEU A 31 -2.96 3.83 2.37
C LEU A 31 -2.93 5.36 2.53
N ALA A 32 -2.63 6.11 1.48
CA ALA A 32 -2.68 7.56 1.50
C ALA A 32 -4.07 8.08 1.87
N SER A 33 -5.13 7.46 1.32
CA SER A 33 -6.51 7.79 1.65
C SER A 33 -6.84 7.51 3.11
N VAL A 34 -6.42 6.35 3.65
CA VAL A 34 -6.58 6.01 5.07
C VAL A 34 -5.86 7.01 5.98
N LYS A 35 -4.65 7.45 5.60
CA LYS A 35 -3.91 8.45 6.35
C LYS A 35 -4.67 9.77 6.45
N VAL A 36 -5.25 10.25 5.34
CA VAL A 36 -6.06 11.48 5.33
C VAL A 36 -7.25 11.31 6.27
N MET A 37 -8.02 10.23 6.14
CA MET A 37 -9.17 9.95 7.02
C MET A 37 -8.79 9.87 8.50
N ALA A 38 -7.68 9.20 8.83
CA ALA A 38 -7.20 9.08 10.20
C ALA A 38 -6.68 10.41 10.76
N ALA A 39 -6.02 11.23 9.93
CA ALA A 39 -5.55 12.55 10.32
C ALA A 39 -6.72 13.50 10.57
N ASP A 40 -7.69 13.56 9.65
CA ASP A 40 -8.92 14.35 9.79
C ASP A 40 -9.66 13.96 11.07
N LEU A 41 -9.85 12.65 11.29
CA LEU A 41 -10.46 12.14 12.52
C LEU A 41 -9.67 12.55 13.78
N ALA A 42 -8.33 12.54 13.74
CA ALA A 42 -7.50 12.94 14.87
C ALA A 42 -7.70 14.43 15.24
N PHE A 43 -8.03 15.29 14.28
CA PHE A 43 -8.38 16.69 14.56
C PHE A 43 -9.75 16.80 15.24
N GLU A 44 -10.73 15.99 14.84
CA GLU A 44 -12.11 16.05 15.34
C GLU A 44 -12.31 15.47 16.75
N ILE A 45 -11.46 14.53 17.18
CA ILE A 45 -11.60 13.84 18.47
C ILE A 45 -10.51 14.23 19.46
N GLU A 46 -10.78 14.06 20.76
CA GLU A 46 -9.86 14.38 21.85
C GLU A 46 -9.49 13.16 22.71
N GLY A 47 -8.54 13.34 23.62
CA GLY A 47 -8.13 12.34 24.60
C GLY A 47 -7.50 11.09 23.98
N SER A 48 -7.72 9.94 24.62
CA SER A 48 -7.10 8.67 24.21
C SER A 48 -7.47 8.22 22.80
N ARG A 49 -8.65 8.59 22.29
CA ARG A 49 -9.07 8.25 20.92
C ARG A 49 -8.27 9.02 19.87
N ARG A 50 -7.88 10.27 20.15
CA ARG A 50 -6.95 11.04 19.29
C ARG A 50 -5.62 10.30 19.17
N SER A 51 -5.10 9.77 20.28
CA SER A 51 -3.86 8.99 20.27
C SER A 51 -3.97 7.73 19.41
N VAL A 52 -5.13 7.07 19.39
CA VAL A 52 -5.38 5.92 18.50
C VAL A 52 -5.36 6.36 17.03
N ALA A 53 -6.05 7.45 16.67
CA ALA A 53 -6.05 7.97 15.30
C ALA A 53 -4.63 8.35 14.83
N LEU A 54 -3.85 9.02 15.68
CA LEU A 54 -2.44 9.35 15.38
C LEU A 54 -1.56 8.10 15.26
N ALA A 55 -1.81 7.06 16.07
CA ALA A 55 -1.09 5.79 15.94
C ALA A 55 -1.39 5.12 14.59
N ILE A 56 -2.63 5.19 14.11
CA ILE A 56 -3.00 4.72 12.76
C ILE A 56 -2.22 5.49 11.70
N CYS A 57 -2.18 6.83 11.74
CA CYS A 57 -1.39 7.63 10.81
C CYS A 57 0.08 7.18 10.77
N ARG A 58 0.69 6.96 11.93
CA ARG A 58 2.08 6.51 12.01
C ARG A 58 2.31 5.10 11.45
N MET A 59 1.37 4.17 11.66
CA MET A 59 1.46 2.83 11.06
C MET A 59 1.32 2.89 9.55
N VAL A 60 0.43 3.75 9.04
CA VAL A 60 0.22 3.96 7.60
C VAL A 60 1.46 4.58 6.96
N ASP A 61 2.10 5.56 7.61
CA ASP A 61 3.39 6.11 7.15
C ASP A 61 4.46 5.03 7.03
N GLY A 62 4.55 4.14 8.01
CA GLY A 62 5.45 2.99 7.94
C GLY A 62 5.12 2.05 6.78
N ALA A 63 3.83 1.77 6.54
CA ALA A 63 3.39 0.91 5.45
C ALA A 63 3.69 1.53 4.06
N LEU A 64 3.47 2.83 3.89
CA LEU A 64 3.81 3.56 2.65
C LEU A 64 5.30 3.43 2.33
N LEU A 65 6.18 3.66 3.32
CA LEU A 65 7.63 3.49 3.12
C LEU A 65 8.02 2.06 2.71
N LEU A 66 7.33 1.04 3.23
CA LEU A 66 7.56 -0.34 2.84
C LEU A 66 7.08 -0.63 1.41
N VAL A 67 5.96 -0.03 0.99
CA VAL A 67 5.43 -0.14 -0.38
C VAL A 67 6.36 0.56 -1.36
N ASP A 68 6.80 1.77 -1.05
CA ASP A 68 7.77 2.52 -1.86
C ASP A 68 9.06 1.72 -2.03
N LYS A 69 9.58 1.14 -0.94
CA LYS A 69 10.78 0.30 -1.00
C LYS A 69 10.57 -0.96 -1.85
N ALA A 70 9.40 -1.59 -1.76
CA ALA A 70 9.07 -2.77 -2.58
C ALA A 70 8.93 -2.43 -4.07
N LEU A 71 8.41 -1.25 -4.40
CA LEU A 71 8.38 -0.73 -5.77
C LEU A 71 9.80 -0.52 -6.31
N ASP A 72 10.67 0.14 -5.54
CA ASP A 72 12.06 0.38 -5.90
C ASP A 72 12.82 -0.93 -6.15
N ASP A 73 12.63 -1.94 -5.29
CA ASP A 73 13.29 -3.24 -5.43
C ASP A 73 12.76 -4.06 -6.62
N TYR A 74 11.49 -3.88 -6.99
CA TYR A 74 10.90 -4.52 -8.18
C TYR A 74 11.30 -3.86 -9.49
N ASN A 75 11.85 -2.65 -9.44
CA ASN A 75 12.42 -1.97 -10.59
C ASN A 75 13.95 -2.11 -10.55
N PRO A 76 14.54 -3.31 -10.76
CA PRO A 76 15.99 -3.45 -10.80
C PRO A 76 16.44 -2.76 -12.07
N SER A 77 16.78 -1.48 -11.93
CA SER A 77 17.69 -0.72 -12.78
C SER A 77 17.61 -1.04 -14.29
N GLU A 78 17.11 -0.11 -15.08
CA GLU A 78 17.32 -0.03 -16.54
C GLU A 78 18.81 -0.16 -16.98
N SER A 79 19.77 -0.25 -16.05
CA SER A 79 21.20 -0.43 -16.30
C SER A 79 21.63 -1.82 -16.78
N GLU A 80 20.78 -2.85 -16.80
CA GLU A 80 21.15 -4.15 -17.43
C GLU A 80 20.76 -4.26 -18.92
N GLN A 81 20.00 -3.30 -19.48
CA GLN A 81 19.66 -3.32 -20.92
C GLN A 81 20.74 -2.70 -21.83
N PHE A 82 21.83 -2.15 -21.28
CA PHE A 82 22.90 -1.53 -22.08
C PHE A 82 24.12 -2.43 -22.34
N TYR A 83 24.14 -3.68 -21.88
CA TYR A 83 25.32 -4.56 -21.96
C TYR A 83 25.24 -5.76 -22.91
N VAL A 84 24.29 -5.79 -23.86
CA VAL A 84 24.32 -6.80 -24.94
C VAL A 84 24.13 -6.14 -26.30
N LYS A 85 25.18 -5.48 -26.78
CA LYS A 85 25.34 -5.22 -28.21
C LYS A 85 26.83 -5.25 -28.58
N GLU A 86 27.37 -6.46 -28.67
CA GLU A 86 28.50 -6.80 -29.55
C GLU A 86 28.06 -7.91 -30.51
#